data_AF-A0A7C6QCZ8-F1
#
_entry.id   AF-A0A7C6QCZ8-F1
#
_cell.length_a   1.000
_cell.length_b   1.000
_cell.length_c   1.000
_cell.angle_alpha   90.00
_cell.angle_beta   90.00
_cell.angle_gamma   90.00
#
_symmetry.space_group_name_H-M   'P 1'
#
loop_
_entity.id
_entity.type
_entity.pdbx_description
1 polymer ?
#
loop_
_entity_poly.entity_id
_entity_poly.type
_entity_poly.pdbx_seq_one_letter_code
_entity_poly.pdbx_strand_id
1 'polypeptide(L)'
;MFGRKSLVFCTVLLLLAAVLSGQGSAASRFVSGTPLIPPVPPGTPSPKDPIITKASLSLLGDSSKTLPLREEFFVTLFSGSGMRKVTADLYYPRDGVPAGSLNVYVETGVQVSQQVISTLVSEFEGTIRPVINQYFGTESDIDNNGQITLLITALDSSSIGGYFDSRNQYSSQWVANSNEREMIYINSLMLDFGIDGVLQTLAHEFTHLVQWNYNWNYAASNVWFTEGIAMYANYLVGKVTGKTNYWDFSTIDAYLAEYDTISLTDWQQRYGDYGAAYAFMIYLSEHYSPGHLKSLFQDPRSDRMEALRDYLAGYGIETESLLADWAVANAFDLSEGRYGYADLSLGLPMSRLPSLSGDMLTLPPWTVHYYRLSGSADGAAVRLVGQPGLAARLVAKQVDGRTTVQEFKKGADGELYCQSSSGGGGVELILVAANTGERQQVKVSLEMPTPGPEESLETALLPDLLVPGRYTVLVKTDGGLDGPPVIEVSGIRGGRRLAVAQAWPDEGLYVAEAFDVGTVGTGPVLVTVTGKKGGKEVTAKQTFQL
;
A
#
# COMPACT_ATOMS: atom_id res chain seq x y z
N MET A 1 -10.25 -45.16 -45.76
CA MET A 1 -9.81 -45.66 -44.44
C MET A 1 -8.67 -44.78 -43.91
N PHE A 2 -8.93 -43.51 -43.62
CA PHE A 2 -8.03 -42.61 -42.90
C PHE A 2 -8.95 -41.65 -42.16
N GLY A 3 -8.95 -41.68 -40.82
CA GLY A 3 -9.89 -40.84 -40.06
C GLY A 3 -10.06 -41.18 -38.58
N ARG A 4 -9.59 -42.34 -38.11
CA ARG A 4 -9.66 -42.68 -36.67
C ARG A 4 -8.32 -42.75 -35.93
N LYS A 5 -7.19 -42.87 -36.62
CA LYS A 5 -5.87 -42.96 -35.97
C LYS A 5 -5.24 -41.59 -35.67
N SER A 6 -5.45 -40.57 -36.52
CA SER A 6 -4.89 -39.23 -36.29
C SER A 6 -5.59 -38.46 -35.18
N LEU A 7 -6.90 -38.69 -34.98
CA LEU A 7 -7.65 -38.02 -33.91
C LEU A 7 -7.21 -38.52 -32.53
N VAL A 8 -7.02 -39.84 -32.37
CA VAL A 8 -6.56 -40.45 -31.12
C VAL A 8 -5.12 -40.01 -30.77
N PHE A 9 -4.26 -39.82 -31.78
CA PHE A 9 -2.89 -39.33 -31.54
C PHE A 9 -2.86 -37.87 -31.08
N CYS A 10 -3.71 -37.01 -31.64
CA CYS A 10 -3.86 -35.62 -31.17
C CYS A 10 -4.49 -35.53 -29.77
N THR A 11 -5.48 -36.38 -29.44
CA THR A 11 -6.09 -36.38 -28.09
C THR A 11 -5.11 -36.89 -27.03
N VAL A 12 -4.26 -37.87 -27.35
CA VAL A 12 -3.21 -38.36 -26.44
C VAL A 12 -2.08 -37.34 -26.26
N LEU A 13 -1.70 -36.58 -27.31
CA LEU A 13 -0.72 -35.50 -27.15
C LEU A 13 -1.27 -34.31 -26.33
N LEU A 14 -2.56 -33.98 -26.47
CA LEU A 14 -3.22 -32.95 -25.66
C LEU A 14 -3.42 -33.40 -24.20
N LEU A 15 -3.68 -34.69 -23.96
CA LEU A 15 -3.72 -35.26 -22.60
C LEU A 15 -2.32 -35.37 -21.97
N LEU A 16 -1.26 -35.69 -22.74
CA LEU A 16 0.11 -35.63 -22.21
C LEU A 16 0.58 -34.18 -21.98
N ALA A 17 0.18 -33.23 -22.82
CA ALA A 17 0.45 -31.81 -22.60
C ALA A 17 -0.30 -31.28 -21.36
N ALA A 18 -1.55 -31.72 -21.13
CA ALA A 18 -2.32 -31.37 -19.94
C ALA A 18 -1.81 -32.05 -18.65
N VAL A 19 -1.16 -33.22 -18.75
CA VAL A 19 -0.50 -33.89 -17.61
C VAL A 19 0.90 -33.32 -17.35
N LEU A 20 1.54 -32.70 -18.34
CA LEU A 20 2.83 -31.99 -18.19
C LEU A 20 2.68 -30.48 -17.91
N SER A 21 1.50 -29.90 -18.09
CA SER A 21 1.16 -28.54 -17.63
C SER A 21 0.35 -28.53 -16.32
N GLY A 22 0.21 -29.71 -15.70
CA GLY A 22 -0.59 -29.95 -14.50
C GLY A 22 0.22 -30.06 -13.20
N GLN A 23 1.54 -29.80 -13.22
CA GLN A 23 2.21 -29.32 -12.01
C GLN A 23 1.92 -27.83 -11.90
N GLY A 24 0.70 -27.51 -11.45
CA GLY A 24 0.48 -26.23 -10.81
C GLY A 24 1.46 -26.18 -9.65
N SER A 25 2.48 -25.32 -9.76
CA SER A 25 3.27 -24.90 -8.61
C SER A 25 2.27 -24.46 -7.55
N ALA A 26 2.01 -25.32 -6.57
CA ALA A 26 1.37 -24.85 -5.35
C ALA A 26 2.28 -23.73 -4.87
N ALA A 27 1.79 -22.49 -4.90
CA ALA A 27 2.54 -21.33 -4.45
C ALA A 27 3.19 -21.68 -3.11
N SER A 28 4.50 -21.54 -3.08
CA SER A 28 5.28 -22.06 -1.97
C SER A 28 4.97 -21.18 -0.76
N ARG A 29 4.38 -21.75 0.29
CA ARG A 29 3.97 -21.01 1.49
C ARG A 29 5.17 -20.73 2.41
N PHE A 30 6.27 -20.29 1.81
CA PHE A 30 7.46 -19.90 2.56
C PHE A 30 7.37 -18.43 2.97
N VAL A 31 7.87 -18.15 4.16
CA VAL A 31 8.05 -16.81 4.69
C VAL A 31 9.52 -16.59 5.05
N SER A 32 9.90 -15.34 5.30
CA SER A 32 11.21 -15.00 5.84
C SER A 32 11.38 -15.58 7.24
N GLY A 33 12.56 -16.15 7.48
CA GLY A 33 13.02 -16.59 8.79
C GLY A 33 13.98 -15.60 9.45
N THR A 34 14.16 -14.40 8.89
CA THR A 34 15.02 -13.37 9.49
C THR A 34 14.62 -13.19 10.95
N PRO A 35 15.53 -13.44 11.93
CA PRO A 35 15.19 -13.29 13.34
C PRO A 35 14.87 -11.83 13.61
N LEU A 36 13.59 -11.52 13.63
CA LEU A 36 13.09 -10.21 14.00
C LEU A 36 13.40 -10.03 15.48
N ILE A 37 14.40 -9.20 15.79
CA ILE A 37 14.96 -9.05 17.12
C ILE A 37 13.83 -8.69 18.09
N PRO A 38 13.54 -9.48 19.15
CA PRO A 38 12.61 -9.03 20.16
C PRO A 38 13.12 -7.73 20.79
N PRO A 39 12.24 -6.75 21.07
CA PRO A 39 12.65 -5.44 21.54
C PRO A 39 13.56 -5.56 22.77
N VAL A 40 14.64 -4.77 22.78
CA VAL A 40 15.48 -4.59 23.95
C VAL A 40 14.57 -4.18 25.13
N PRO A 41 14.55 -4.91 26.26
CA PRO A 41 13.64 -4.60 27.36
C PRO A 41 13.79 -3.15 27.83
N PRO A 42 12.68 -2.45 28.14
CA PRO A 42 12.73 -1.10 28.71
C PRO A 42 13.60 -1.07 29.96
N GLY A 43 14.57 -0.15 30.01
CA GLY A 43 15.51 -0.04 31.12
C GLY A 43 16.86 -0.76 30.92
N THR A 44 17.07 -1.39 29.77
CA THR A 44 18.43 -1.79 29.37
C THR A 44 19.27 -0.53 29.21
N PRO A 45 20.39 -0.37 29.94
CA PRO A 45 21.23 0.82 29.82
C PRO A 45 21.64 1.00 28.36
N SER A 46 21.40 2.18 27.76
CA SER A 46 22.07 2.50 26.51
C SER A 46 23.57 2.30 26.72
N PRO A 47 24.26 1.57 25.84
CA PRO A 47 25.71 1.53 25.86
C PRO A 47 26.21 2.97 25.92
N LYS A 48 26.84 3.35 27.04
CA LYS A 48 27.44 4.68 27.21
C LYS A 48 28.78 4.78 26.48
N ASP A 49 29.30 3.62 26.07
CA ASP A 49 30.44 3.54 25.19
C ASP A 49 29.93 3.60 23.74
N PRO A 50 30.56 4.39 22.86
CA PRO A 50 30.36 4.17 21.43
C PRO A 50 30.64 2.68 21.17
N ILE A 51 29.73 1.98 20.49
CA ILE A 51 30.05 0.66 19.97
C ILE A 51 31.25 0.89 19.05
N ILE A 52 32.43 0.50 19.53
CA ILE A 52 33.65 0.54 18.73
C ILE A 52 33.46 -0.56 17.68
N THR A 53 32.93 -0.20 16.52
CA THR A 53 32.80 -1.04 15.31
C THR A 53 34.16 -1.37 14.67
N LYS A 54 35.27 -1.27 15.41
CA LYS A 54 36.65 -1.43 14.91
C LYS A 54 37.39 -2.65 15.46
N ALA A 55 36.67 -3.68 15.90
CA ALA A 55 37.28 -4.96 16.21
C ALA A 55 36.44 -6.12 15.64
N SER A 56 36.15 -6.06 14.34
CA SER A 56 35.64 -7.18 13.55
C SER A 56 36.82 -7.76 12.78
N LEU A 57 37.31 -8.94 13.18
CA LEU A 57 38.15 -9.78 12.33
C LEU A 57 37.20 -10.74 11.63
N SER A 58 36.79 -10.43 10.41
CA SER A 58 36.13 -11.41 9.55
C SER A 58 37.12 -12.51 9.14
N LEU A 59 36.59 -13.73 8.99
CA LEU A 59 37.36 -14.88 8.49
C LEU A 59 37.77 -14.74 7.02
N LEU A 60 37.04 -13.92 6.24
CA LEU A 60 37.30 -13.77 4.81
C LEU A 60 38.55 -12.91 4.55
N GLY A 61 38.84 -11.93 5.42
CA GLY A 61 39.98 -11.02 5.24
C GLY A 61 39.91 -10.25 3.92
N ASP A 62 41.05 -9.69 3.48
CA ASP A 62 41.16 -8.94 2.23
C ASP A 62 40.74 -9.78 1.00
N SER A 63 40.04 -9.16 0.06
CA SER A 63 39.44 -9.76 -1.16
C SER A 63 40.40 -10.58 -2.05
N SER A 64 41.71 -10.44 -1.83
CA SER A 64 42.77 -11.15 -2.53
C SER A 64 43.09 -12.56 -1.99
N LYS A 65 42.47 -12.99 -0.88
CA LYS A 65 42.67 -14.32 -0.31
C LYS A 65 41.78 -15.38 -0.96
N THR A 66 42.36 -16.55 -1.25
CA THR A 66 41.62 -17.74 -1.63
C THR A 66 40.65 -18.17 -0.53
N LEU A 67 39.39 -18.34 -0.90
CA LEU A 67 38.33 -18.84 -0.03
C LEU A 67 38.54 -20.32 0.32
N PRO A 68 38.16 -20.75 1.53
CA PRO A 68 38.14 -22.17 1.88
C PRO A 68 37.20 -22.96 0.96
N LEU A 69 37.69 -24.05 0.37
CA LEU A 69 36.84 -24.95 -0.44
C LEU A 69 35.77 -25.65 0.40
N ARG A 70 35.98 -25.72 1.71
CA ARG A 70 35.07 -26.30 2.69
C ARG A 70 35.21 -25.55 4.00
N GLU A 71 34.07 -25.20 4.60
CA GLU A 71 34.02 -24.40 5.84
C GLU A 71 32.85 -24.85 6.73
N GLU A 72 32.93 -24.58 8.03
CA GLU A 72 31.83 -24.77 8.96
C GLU A 72 31.05 -23.48 9.17
N PHE A 73 29.72 -23.57 9.20
CA PHE A 73 28.81 -22.46 9.44
C PHE A 73 27.86 -22.75 10.58
N PHE A 74 27.47 -21.72 11.32
CA PHE A 74 26.34 -21.75 12.25
C PHE A 74 25.04 -21.40 11.53
N VAL A 75 24.02 -22.25 11.71
CA VAL A 75 22.68 -22.15 11.10
C VAL A 75 21.63 -22.16 12.20
N THR A 76 20.64 -21.28 12.14
CA THR A 76 19.54 -21.18 13.12
C THR A 76 18.64 -22.41 13.09
N LEU A 77 18.19 -22.86 14.27
CA LEU A 77 17.11 -23.84 14.41
C LEU A 77 15.78 -23.10 14.59
N PHE A 78 14.81 -23.35 13.72
CA PHE A 78 13.46 -22.77 13.74
C PHE A 78 12.44 -23.63 14.48
N SER A 79 12.70 -24.94 14.61
CA SER A 79 11.81 -25.85 15.37
C SER A 79 12.02 -25.76 16.89
N GLY A 80 13.07 -25.06 17.34
CA GLY A 80 13.44 -24.90 18.73
C GLY A 80 14.30 -23.66 18.94
N SER A 81 15.04 -23.61 20.06
CA SER A 81 16.01 -22.53 20.30
C SER A 81 17.43 -22.99 20.02
N GLY A 82 18.23 -22.11 19.42
CA GLY A 82 19.67 -22.31 19.23
C GLY A 82 20.09 -22.39 17.77
N MET A 83 21.26 -23.00 17.55
CA MET A 83 21.89 -23.12 16.25
C MET A 83 22.54 -24.49 16.10
N ARG A 84 22.63 -24.96 14.86
CA ARG A 84 23.41 -26.15 14.47
C ARG A 84 24.64 -25.73 13.68
N LYS A 85 25.71 -26.52 13.78
CA LYS A 85 26.87 -26.38 12.89
C LYS A 85 26.67 -27.24 11.65
N VAL A 86 27.04 -26.70 10.51
CA VAL A 86 26.99 -27.39 9.22
C VAL A 86 28.32 -27.26 8.52
N THR A 87 28.74 -28.29 7.80
CA THR A 87 29.90 -28.20 6.90
C THR A 87 29.38 -27.95 5.49
N ALA A 88 29.88 -26.91 4.83
CA ALA A 88 29.49 -26.53 3.49
C ALA A 88 30.69 -26.44 2.53
N ASP A 89 30.45 -26.80 1.28
CA ASP A 89 31.42 -26.76 0.20
C ASP A 89 31.25 -25.49 -0.63
N LEU A 90 32.36 -24.90 -1.07
CA LEU A 90 32.35 -23.73 -1.96
C LEU A 90 31.98 -24.16 -3.39
N TYR A 91 30.88 -23.61 -3.91
CA TYR A 91 30.41 -23.85 -5.28
C TYR A 91 30.72 -22.68 -6.22
N TYR A 92 30.87 -21.47 -5.67
CA TYR A 92 31.29 -20.29 -6.42
C TYR A 92 32.03 -19.31 -5.48
N PRO A 93 33.16 -18.72 -5.91
CA PRO A 93 33.89 -18.95 -7.17
C PRO A 93 34.55 -20.35 -7.23
N ARG A 94 34.66 -20.94 -8.42
CA ARG A 94 35.16 -22.32 -8.58
C ARG A 94 36.65 -22.49 -8.35
N ASP A 95 37.44 -21.45 -8.63
CA ASP A 95 38.88 -21.39 -8.38
C ASP A 95 39.21 -20.91 -6.96
N GLY A 96 38.18 -20.64 -6.14
CA GLY A 96 38.33 -20.07 -4.81
C GLY A 96 38.67 -18.59 -4.79
N VAL A 97 38.73 -17.91 -5.93
CA VAL A 97 39.07 -16.48 -6.04
C VAL A 97 37.81 -15.68 -6.42
N PRO A 98 37.33 -14.77 -5.56
CA PRO A 98 36.11 -14.02 -5.87
C PRO A 98 36.24 -13.20 -7.15
N ALA A 99 35.32 -13.44 -8.09
CA ALA A 99 35.20 -12.64 -9.32
C ALA A 99 34.15 -11.51 -9.19
N GLY A 100 33.31 -11.57 -8.14
CA GLY A 100 32.27 -10.59 -7.81
C GLY A 100 32.16 -10.41 -6.31
N SER A 101 31.01 -9.95 -5.84
CA SER A 101 30.71 -9.82 -4.42
C SER A 101 30.17 -11.10 -3.80
N LEU A 102 29.57 -12.02 -4.57
CA LEU A 102 28.89 -13.19 -4.02
C LEU A 102 29.77 -14.43 -3.98
N ASN A 103 29.77 -15.09 -2.83
CA ASN A 103 30.35 -16.42 -2.61
C ASN A 103 29.23 -17.40 -2.26
N VAL A 104 29.17 -18.55 -2.92
CA VAL A 104 28.09 -19.53 -2.72
C VAL A 104 28.65 -20.79 -2.10
N TYR A 105 28.20 -21.06 -0.87
CA TYR A 105 28.46 -22.29 -0.13
C TYR A 105 27.19 -23.14 -0.09
N VAL A 106 27.35 -24.46 -0.18
CA VAL A 106 26.25 -25.42 -0.15
C VAL A 106 26.56 -26.47 0.91
N GLU A 107 25.62 -26.69 1.83
CA GLU A 107 25.77 -27.71 2.87
C GLU A 107 26.06 -29.08 2.26
N THR A 108 27.04 -29.78 2.84
CA THR A 108 27.49 -31.09 2.37
C THR A 108 26.30 -32.06 2.33
N GLY A 109 26.04 -32.63 1.15
CA GLY A 109 24.93 -33.57 0.92
C GLY A 109 23.71 -32.95 0.24
N VAL A 110 23.54 -31.62 0.28
CA VAL A 110 22.51 -30.92 -0.52
C VAL A 110 22.88 -31.01 -2.00
N GLN A 111 21.91 -31.41 -2.83
CA GLN A 111 22.10 -31.54 -4.28
C GLN A 111 21.68 -30.26 -4.99
N VAL A 112 22.60 -29.65 -5.73
CA VAL A 112 22.33 -28.48 -6.56
C VAL A 112 23.16 -28.54 -7.84
N SER A 113 22.55 -28.23 -8.97
CA SER A 113 23.25 -28.25 -10.25
C SER A 113 24.13 -27.00 -10.39
N GLN A 114 25.24 -27.11 -11.12
CA GLN A 114 26.05 -25.94 -11.43
C GLN A 114 25.25 -24.86 -12.18
N GLN A 115 24.32 -25.26 -13.04
CA GLN A 115 23.51 -24.31 -13.80
C GLN A 115 22.67 -23.40 -12.88
N VAL A 116 22.11 -23.97 -11.81
CA VAL A 116 21.39 -23.20 -10.78
C VAL A 116 22.34 -22.21 -10.10
N ILE A 117 23.52 -22.65 -9.66
CA ILE A 117 24.53 -21.78 -9.04
C ILE A 117 24.96 -20.64 -9.97
N SER A 118 25.26 -20.95 -11.24
CA SER A 118 25.68 -19.95 -12.22
C SER A 118 24.58 -18.95 -12.54
N THR A 119 23.32 -19.38 -12.61
CA THR A 119 22.16 -18.50 -12.82
C THR A 119 21.96 -17.61 -11.61
N LEU A 120 22.01 -18.18 -10.41
CA LEU A 120 21.88 -17.45 -9.15
C LEU A 120 22.91 -16.34 -9.03
N VAL A 121 24.18 -16.66 -9.25
CA VAL A 121 25.28 -15.69 -9.18
C VAL A 121 25.09 -14.60 -10.23
N SER A 122 24.76 -14.97 -11.47
CA SER A 122 24.54 -13.99 -12.54
C SER A 122 23.40 -13.03 -12.25
N GLU A 123 22.29 -13.54 -11.70
CA GLU A 123 21.13 -12.70 -11.36
C GLU A 123 21.40 -11.85 -10.11
N PHE A 124 22.13 -12.36 -9.12
CA PHE A 124 22.50 -11.57 -7.96
C PHE A 124 23.38 -10.38 -8.34
N GLU A 125 24.48 -10.64 -9.05
CA GLU A 125 25.48 -9.64 -9.41
C GLU A 125 24.97 -8.66 -10.48
N GLY A 126 24.23 -9.17 -11.47
CA GLY A 126 23.79 -8.38 -12.62
C GLY A 126 22.45 -7.69 -12.45
N THR A 127 21.59 -8.19 -11.55
CA THR A 127 20.19 -7.74 -11.43
C THR A 127 19.84 -7.32 -10.01
N ILE A 128 19.85 -8.25 -9.05
CA ILE A 128 19.30 -8.04 -7.71
C ILE A 128 20.09 -6.97 -6.96
N ARG A 129 21.40 -7.18 -6.78
CA ARG A 129 22.25 -6.28 -5.99
C ARG A 129 22.33 -4.88 -6.61
N PRO A 130 22.56 -4.69 -7.92
CA PRO A 130 22.56 -3.36 -8.52
C PRO A 130 21.26 -2.58 -8.32
N VAL A 131 20.09 -3.23 -8.52
CA VAL A 131 18.79 -2.57 -8.38
C VAL A 131 18.53 -2.22 -6.92
N ILE A 132 18.67 -3.17 -6.00
CA ILE A 132 18.48 -2.90 -4.57
C ILE A 132 19.44 -1.78 -4.10
N ASN A 133 20.70 -1.80 -4.54
CA ASN A 133 21.65 -0.76 -4.16
C ASN A 133 21.32 0.63 -4.72
N GLN A 134 20.80 0.69 -5.94
CA GLN A 134 20.38 1.95 -6.55
C GLN A 134 19.21 2.58 -5.80
N TYR A 135 18.22 1.78 -5.41
CA TYR A 135 16.94 2.26 -4.90
C TYR A 135 16.78 2.25 -3.39
N PHE A 136 17.55 1.44 -2.65
CA PHE A 136 17.52 1.42 -1.19
C PHE A 136 18.84 1.85 -0.57
N GLY A 137 19.96 1.48 -1.19
CA GLY A 137 21.30 1.82 -0.71
C GLY A 137 22.17 0.58 -0.56
N THR A 138 23.39 0.74 -0.06
CA THR A 138 24.37 -0.35 -0.03
C THR A 138 24.21 -1.23 1.21
N GLU A 139 24.54 -2.51 1.05
CA GLU A 139 24.76 -3.45 2.15
C GLU A 139 25.88 -3.02 3.10
N SER A 140 25.96 -3.67 4.26
CA SER A 140 27.08 -3.54 5.17
C SER A 140 28.33 -4.22 4.61
N ASP A 141 29.50 -3.85 5.13
CA ASP A 141 30.79 -4.43 4.78
C ASP A 141 31.71 -4.34 6.01
N ILE A 142 31.56 -5.27 6.95
CA ILE A 142 32.22 -5.20 8.27
C ILE A 142 33.74 -5.31 8.19
N ASP A 143 34.27 -5.87 7.10
CA ASP A 143 35.70 -6.13 6.89
C ASP A 143 36.30 -5.40 5.67
N ASN A 144 35.49 -4.66 4.91
CA ASN A 144 35.87 -3.89 3.72
C ASN A 144 36.41 -4.74 2.56
N ASN A 145 35.95 -5.99 2.42
CA ASN A 145 36.30 -6.82 1.27
C ASN A 145 35.24 -6.86 0.17
N GLY A 146 34.07 -6.25 0.43
CA GLY A 146 32.94 -6.20 -0.51
C GLY A 146 32.36 -7.58 -0.86
N GLN A 147 32.53 -8.58 0.02
CA GLN A 147 32.09 -9.96 -0.17
C GLN A 147 30.86 -10.29 0.67
N ILE A 148 29.96 -11.07 0.09
CA ILE A 148 28.73 -11.57 0.70
C ILE A 148 28.71 -13.08 0.52
N THR A 149 28.42 -13.81 1.59
CA THR A 149 28.27 -15.26 1.55
C THR A 149 26.80 -15.65 1.44
N LEU A 150 26.45 -16.45 0.45
CA LEU A 150 25.18 -17.17 0.38
C LEU A 150 25.40 -18.62 0.82
N LEU A 151 24.69 -19.04 1.85
CA LEU A 151 24.66 -20.43 2.30
C LEU A 151 23.35 -21.11 1.90
N ILE A 152 23.43 -22.12 1.04
CA ILE A 152 22.29 -23.01 0.73
C ILE A 152 22.37 -24.22 1.68
N THR A 153 21.38 -24.35 2.56
CA THR A 153 21.40 -25.32 3.67
C THR A 153 20.00 -25.83 3.99
N ALA A 154 19.88 -27.04 4.53
CA ALA A 154 18.58 -27.56 4.94
C ALA A 154 18.11 -26.85 6.22
N LEU A 155 16.98 -26.16 6.20
CA LEU A 155 16.40 -25.62 7.44
C LEU A 155 15.48 -26.64 8.08
N ASP A 156 15.40 -26.64 9.41
CA ASP A 156 14.49 -27.49 10.20
C ASP A 156 13.05 -26.92 10.24
N SER A 157 12.65 -26.22 9.18
CA SER A 157 11.31 -25.70 8.96
C SER A 157 10.94 -25.81 7.48
N SER A 158 9.73 -26.29 7.21
CA SER A 158 9.15 -26.39 5.86
C SER A 158 8.41 -25.12 5.43
N SER A 159 8.37 -24.08 6.28
CA SER A 159 7.71 -22.81 5.98
C SER A 159 8.67 -21.61 5.92
N ILE A 160 9.97 -21.82 6.12
CA ILE A 160 10.99 -20.76 6.01
C ILE A 160 11.78 -20.92 4.70
N GLY A 161 11.74 -19.91 3.84
CA GLY A 161 12.44 -19.96 2.54
C GLY A 161 13.91 -19.59 2.64
N GLY A 162 14.23 -18.67 3.54
CA GLY A 162 15.57 -18.15 3.79
C GLY A 162 15.55 -17.21 4.97
N TYR A 163 16.73 -16.68 5.32
CA TYR A 163 16.84 -15.65 6.35
C TYR A 163 18.15 -14.86 6.25
N PHE A 164 18.14 -13.64 6.74
CA PHE A 164 19.30 -12.87 7.18
C PHE A 164 19.44 -12.95 8.70
N ASP A 165 20.67 -12.94 9.22
CA ASP A 165 20.93 -12.97 10.66
C ASP A 165 22.01 -11.96 11.03
N SER A 166 21.60 -10.91 11.72
CA SER A 166 22.47 -9.80 12.12
C SER A 166 23.55 -10.21 13.11
N ARG A 167 23.43 -11.37 13.79
CA ARG A 167 24.50 -11.89 14.66
C ARG A 167 25.81 -12.07 13.90
N ASN A 168 25.73 -12.43 12.63
CA ASN A 168 26.90 -12.64 11.77
C ASN A 168 27.71 -11.36 11.52
N GLN A 169 27.14 -10.19 11.82
CA GLN A 169 27.78 -8.88 11.67
C GLN A 169 28.73 -8.54 12.84
N TYR A 170 28.79 -9.39 13.86
CA TYR A 170 29.58 -9.17 15.08
C TYR A 170 30.68 -10.21 15.23
N SER A 171 31.72 -9.90 16.00
CA SER A 171 32.72 -10.92 16.33
C SER A 171 32.14 -12.02 17.23
N SER A 172 32.52 -13.26 16.94
CA SER A 172 32.21 -14.47 17.69
C SER A 172 32.71 -14.43 19.14
N GLN A 173 33.67 -13.54 19.44
CA GLN A 173 34.14 -13.26 20.80
C GLN A 173 33.06 -12.60 21.67
N TRP A 174 32.17 -11.81 21.07
CA TRP A 174 31.12 -11.05 21.76
C TRP A 174 29.73 -11.64 21.54
N VAL A 175 29.46 -12.12 20.33
CA VAL A 175 28.19 -12.73 19.94
C VAL A 175 28.47 -14.18 19.57
N ALA A 176 28.17 -15.09 20.50
CA ALA A 176 28.37 -16.52 20.29
C ALA A 176 27.67 -17.00 19.01
N ASN A 177 28.31 -17.94 18.30
CA ASN A 177 27.81 -18.55 17.06
C ASN A 177 27.62 -17.56 15.89
N SER A 178 28.29 -16.40 15.92
CA SER A 178 28.45 -15.55 14.74
C SER A 178 29.37 -16.22 13.71
N ASN A 179 29.03 -16.12 12.43
CA ASN A 179 29.90 -16.49 11.31
C ASN A 179 30.83 -15.34 10.84
N GLU A 180 30.77 -14.19 11.52
CA GLU A 180 31.67 -13.04 11.35
C GLU A 180 31.80 -12.56 9.89
N ARG A 181 30.67 -12.43 9.18
CA ARG A 181 30.58 -12.00 7.77
C ARG A 181 29.19 -11.52 7.35
N GLU A 182 29.12 -10.76 6.26
CA GLU A 182 27.90 -10.54 5.48
C GLU A 182 27.42 -11.85 4.89
N MET A 183 26.25 -12.34 5.33
CA MET A 183 25.70 -13.56 4.77
C MET A 183 24.19 -13.66 4.79
N ILE A 184 23.70 -14.45 3.83
CA ILE A 184 22.30 -14.80 3.60
C ILE A 184 22.19 -16.32 3.59
N TYR A 185 21.10 -16.83 4.14
CA TYR A 185 20.77 -18.25 4.16
C TYR A 185 19.58 -18.52 3.25
N ILE A 186 19.67 -19.57 2.44
CA ILE A 186 18.56 -20.08 1.63
C ILE A 186 18.30 -21.53 2.02
N ASN A 187 17.02 -21.83 2.28
CA ASN A 187 16.59 -23.19 2.54
C ASN A 187 16.76 -24.03 1.27
N SER A 188 17.45 -25.16 1.37
CA SER A 188 17.64 -26.07 0.24
C SER A 188 16.32 -26.60 -0.32
N LEU A 189 15.24 -26.63 0.48
CA LEU A 189 13.90 -26.96 0.00
C LEU A 189 13.41 -26.01 -1.11
N MET A 190 13.89 -24.76 -1.15
CA MET A 190 13.53 -23.80 -2.21
C MET A 190 13.98 -24.27 -3.60
N LEU A 191 15.02 -25.11 -3.68
CA LEU A 191 15.50 -25.66 -4.95
C LEU A 191 14.43 -26.51 -5.66
N ASP A 192 13.52 -27.14 -4.90
CA ASP A 192 12.42 -27.96 -5.43
C ASP A 192 11.30 -27.13 -6.05
N PHE A 193 11.24 -25.82 -5.75
CA PHE A 193 10.25 -24.88 -6.28
C PHE A 193 10.75 -24.09 -7.49
N GLY A 194 11.97 -24.39 -7.96
CA GLY A 194 12.58 -23.76 -9.11
C GLY A 194 13.41 -22.52 -8.76
N ILE A 195 14.13 -22.01 -9.76
CA ILE A 195 15.08 -20.91 -9.59
C ILE A 195 14.40 -19.59 -9.20
N ASP A 196 13.18 -19.34 -9.66
CA ASP A 196 12.48 -18.08 -9.39
C ASP A 196 12.22 -17.89 -7.89
N GLY A 197 11.74 -18.94 -7.19
CA GLY A 197 11.55 -18.88 -5.74
C GLY A 197 12.86 -18.63 -4.99
N VAL A 198 13.96 -19.24 -5.44
CA VAL A 198 15.30 -19.00 -4.85
C VAL A 198 15.75 -17.56 -5.06
N LEU A 199 15.54 -16.99 -6.26
CA LEU A 199 15.90 -15.61 -6.57
C LEU A 199 15.05 -14.59 -5.81
N GLN A 200 13.75 -14.87 -5.64
CA GLN A 200 12.84 -14.05 -4.84
C GLN A 200 13.24 -14.04 -3.36
N THR A 201 13.55 -15.21 -2.79
CA THR A 201 14.07 -15.26 -1.41
C THR A 201 15.43 -14.56 -1.31
N LEU A 202 16.33 -14.74 -2.27
CA LEU A 202 17.63 -14.07 -2.25
C LEU A 202 17.50 -12.53 -2.26
N ALA A 203 16.63 -11.98 -3.12
CA ALA A 203 16.37 -10.53 -3.17
C ALA A 203 15.70 -10.02 -1.87
N HIS A 204 14.77 -10.79 -1.31
CA HIS A 204 14.14 -10.49 -0.01
C HIS A 204 15.19 -10.41 1.11
N GLU A 205 15.99 -11.47 1.29
CA GLU A 205 16.96 -11.54 2.39
C GLU A 205 18.14 -10.59 2.19
N PHE A 206 18.55 -10.32 0.94
CA PHE A 206 19.54 -9.29 0.66
C PHE A 206 19.03 -7.90 1.04
N THR A 207 17.72 -7.64 0.90
CA THR A 207 17.14 -6.38 1.36
C THR A 207 17.28 -6.21 2.87
N HIS A 208 17.16 -7.27 3.66
CA HIS A 208 17.42 -7.19 5.10
C HIS A 208 18.88 -6.86 5.43
N LEU A 209 19.84 -7.39 4.68
CA LEU A 209 21.26 -7.02 4.83
C LEU A 209 21.50 -5.54 4.51
N VAL A 210 20.81 -4.98 3.51
CA VAL A 210 20.85 -3.54 3.25
C VAL A 210 20.19 -2.76 4.39
N GLN A 211 19.00 -3.15 4.84
CA GLN A 211 18.30 -2.50 5.96
C GLN A 211 19.18 -2.44 7.23
N TRP A 212 19.97 -3.49 7.48
CA TRP A 212 20.93 -3.54 8.58
C TRP A 212 21.93 -2.38 8.53
N ASN A 213 22.51 -2.11 7.36
CA ASN A 213 23.48 -1.03 7.17
C ASN A 213 22.88 0.37 7.44
N TYR A 214 21.56 0.51 7.29
CA TYR A 214 20.83 1.74 7.57
C TYR A 214 20.23 1.79 8.99
N ASN A 215 20.70 0.92 9.91
CA ASN A 215 20.32 0.87 11.33
C ASN A 215 18.81 0.72 11.55
N TRP A 216 18.15 -0.11 10.74
CA TRP A 216 16.72 -0.33 10.89
C TRP A 216 16.36 -0.92 12.26
N ASN A 217 15.23 -0.46 12.80
CA ASN A 217 14.69 -0.97 14.04
C ASN A 217 13.75 -2.15 13.77
N TYR A 218 14.17 -3.35 14.16
CA TYR A 218 13.42 -4.61 14.00
C TYR A 218 12.45 -4.90 15.16
N ALA A 219 12.13 -3.92 16.00
CA ALA A 219 11.10 -4.06 17.03
C ALA A 219 9.74 -4.44 16.41
N ALA A 220 8.92 -5.17 17.17
CA ALA A 220 7.62 -5.69 16.73
C ALA A 220 6.73 -4.64 16.03
N SER A 221 6.75 -3.37 16.49
CA SER A 221 5.96 -2.28 15.91
C SER A 221 6.33 -1.88 14.48
N ASN A 222 7.52 -2.28 14.00
CA ASN A 222 8.05 -1.92 12.68
C ASN A 222 8.18 -3.12 11.74
N VAL A 223 7.93 -4.33 12.21
CA VAL A 223 8.18 -5.55 11.42
C VAL A 223 7.41 -5.52 10.11
N TRP A 224 6.15 -5.08 10.13
CA TRP A 224 5.33 -4.94 8.92
C TRP A 224 6.02 -4.07 7.85
N PHE A 225 6.73 -3.02 8.26
CA PHE A 225 7.43 -2.13 7.36
C PHE A 225 8.73 -2.78 6.84
N THR A 226 9.49 -3.41 7.74
CA THR A 226 10.70 -4.18 7.43
C THR A 226 10.45 -5.27 6.40
N GLU A 227 9.46 -6.12 6.64
CA GLU A 227 9.10 -7.23 5.77
C GLU A 227 8.37 -6.73 4.52
N GLY A 228 7.49 -5.73 4.64
CA GLY A 228 6.83 -5.12 3.48
C GLY A 228 7.81 -4.55 2.47
N ILE A 229 8.89 -3.91 2.93
CA ILE A 229 9.94 -3.37 2.06
C ILE A 229 10.77 -4.48 1.40
N ALA A 230 11.05 -5.57 2.13
CA ALA A 230 11.75 -6.72 1.57
C ALA A 230 10.89 -7.46 0.52
N MET A 231 9.57 -7.59 0.76
CA MET A 231 8.63 -8.08 -0.26
C MET A 231 8.57 -7.13 -1.46
N TYR A 232 8.49 -5.83 -1.21
CA TYR A 232 8.48 -4.79 -2.26
C TYR A 232 9.76 -4.78 -3.10
N ALA A 233 10.91 -5.17 -2.54
CA ALA A 233 12.16 -5.28 -3.29
C ALA A 233 12.04 -6.25 -4.48
N ASN A 234 11.33 -7.35 -4.31
CA ASN A 234 11.05 -8.31 -5.39
C ASN A 234 10.24 -7.66 -6.52
N TYR A 235 9.17 -6.96 -6.16
CA TYR A 235 8.38 -6.17 -7.12
C TYR A 235 9.25 -5.14 -7.84
N LEU A 236 10.03 -4.37 -7.10
CA LEU A 236 10.90 -3.32 -7.63
C LEU A 236 11.94 -3.87 -8.61
N VAL A 237 12.61 -4.99 -8.27
CA VAL A 237 13.56 -5.66 -9.17
C VAL A 237 12.89 -6.02 -10.48
N GLY A 238 11.71 -6.66 -10.44
CA GLY A 238 10.99 -7.00 -11.66
C GLY A 238 10.48 -5.78 -12.43
N LYS A 239 10.05 -4.72 -11.73
CA LYS A 239 9.56 -3.47 -12.34
C LYS A 239 10.66 -2.73 -13.10
N VAL A 240 11.84 -2.59 -12.49
CA VAL A 240 13.00 -1.90 -13.07
C VAL A 240 13.57 -2.67 -14.26
N THR A 241 13.56 -3.99 -14.18
CA THR A 241 14.22 -4.86 -15.17
C THR A 241 13.28 -5.37 -16.26
N GLY A 242 11.96 -5.25 -16.07
CA GLY A 242 10.94 -5.89 -16.90
C GLY A 242 10.84 -7.41 -16.72
N LYS A 243 11.52 -7.98 -15.71
CA LYS A 243 11.54 -9.42 -15.42
C LYS A 243 10.47 -9.76 -14.37
N THR A 244 9.29 -10.18 -14.79
CA THR A 244 8.18 -10.46 -13.87
C THR A 244 8.32 -11.77 -13.08
N ASN A 245 9.35 -12.58 -13.34
CA ASN A 245 9.60 -13.83 -12.58
C ASN A 245 10.06 -13.58 -11.13
N TYR A 246 10.38 -12.34 -10.77
CA TYR A 246 10.56 -11.92 -9.37
C TYR A 246 9.24 -11.67 -8.64
N TRP A 247 8.11 -11.60 -9.34
CA TRP A 247 6.84 -11.25 -8.73
C TRP A 247 6.09 -12.51 -8.30
N ASP A 248 5.79 -12.61 -7.01
CA ASP A 248 4.86 -13.59 -6.44
C ASP A 248 3.83 -12.87 -5.56
N PHE A 249 2.58 -12.82 -6.01
CA PHE A 249 1.48 -12.14 -5.32
C PHE A 249 0.62 -13.09 -4.47
N SER A 250 1.01 -14.36 -4.31
CA SER A 250 0.22 -15.34 -3.56
C SER A 250 0.07 -15.01 -2.07
N THR A 251 1.00 -14.24 -1.47
CA THR A 251 0.84 -13.68 -0.12
C THR A 251 -0.28 -12.63 -0.09
N ILE A 252 -0.40 -11.79 -1.13
CA ILE A 252 -1.48 -10.82 -1.28
C ILE A 252 -2.82 -11.54 -1.44
N ASP A 253 -2.87 -12.63 -2.22
CA ASP A 253 -4.07 -13.46 -2.35
C ASP A 253 -4.52 -14.03 -0.99
N ALA A 254 -3.57 -14.46 -0.15
CA ALA A 254 -3.84 -14.93 1.20
C ALA A 254 -4.34 -13.80 2.12
N TYR A 255 -3.74 -12.61 2.03
CA TYR A 255 -4.25 -11.43 2.72
C TYR A 255 -5.70 -11.14 2.33
N LEU A 256 -6.03 -11.10 1.04
CA LEU A 256 -7.39 -10.87 0.55
C LEU A 256 -8.37 -11.99 0.92
N ALA A 257 -7.89 -13.20 1.23
CA ALA A 257 -8.72 -14.28 1.76
C ALA A 257 -9.06 -14.12 3.26
N GLU A 258 -8.26 -13.33 3.99
CA GLU A 258 -8.29 -13.20 5.45
C GLU A 258 -8.32 -11.72 5.92
N TYR A 259 -8.76 -10.81 5.04
CA TYR A 259 -8.63 -9.35 5.19
C TYR A 259 -9.25 -8.80 6.49
N ASP A 260 -10.26 -9.49 7.04
CA ASP A 260 -11.00 -9.11 8.23
C ASP A 260 -10.31 -9.53 9.54
N THR A 261 -9.25 -10.33 9.45
CA THR A 261 -8.46 -10.82 10.59
C THR A 261 -6.99 -10.40 10.55
N ILE A 262 -6.55 -9.81 9.44
CA ILE A 262 -5.18 -9.33 9.26
C ILE A 262 -5.15 -7.81 9.42
N SER A 263 -4.35 -7.37 10.38
CA SER A 263 -3.98 -5.96 10.56
C SER A 263 -2.67 -5.70 9.82
N LEU A 264 -2.54 -4.51 9.23
CA LEU A 264 -1.30 -4.11 8.56
C LEU A 264 -0.12 -4.06 9.54
N THR A 265 -0.35 -3.75 10.81
CA THR A 265 0.73 -3.50 11.78
C THR A 265 0.88 -4.58 12.86
N ASP A 266 -0.17 -5.38 13.13
CA ASP A 266 -0.09 -6.50 14.09
C ASP A 266 0.57 -7.72 13.43
N TRP A 267 1.88 -7.83 13.58
CA TRP A 267 2.66 -8.87 12.92
C TRP A 267 2.64 -10.19 13.70
N GLN A 268 2.08 -11.23 13.09
CA GLN A 268 2.04 -12.58 13.66
C GLN A 268 2.76 -13.61 12.78
N GLN A 269 3.56 -13.14 11.80
CA GLN A 269 4.31 -13.98 10.87
C GLN A 269 3.41 -14.94 10.06
N ARG A 270 2.15 -14.56 9.84
CA ARG A 270 1.22 -15.28 8.96
C ARG A 270 1.54 -14.95 7.51
N TYR A 271 1.28 -15.88 6.59
CA TYR A 271 1.50 -15.67 5.16
C TYR A 271 0.77 -14.43 4.61
N GLY A 272 -0.44 -14.15 5.12
CA GLY A 272 -1.19 -12.94 4.77
C GLY A 272 -0.69 -11.65 5.43
N ASP A 273 0.09 -11.69 6.53
CA ASP A 273 0.71 -10.48 7.10
C ASP A 273 1.73 -9.90 6.09
N TYR A 274 2.53 -10.78 5.47
CA TYR A 274 3.42 -10.41 4.36
C TYR A 274 2.64 -9.84 3.18
N GLY A 275 1.48 -10.43 2.85
CA GLY A 275 0.62 -9.96 1.77
C GLY A 275 0.06 -8.55 2.00
N ALA A 276 -0.42 -8.27 3.20
CA ALA A 276 -0.92 -6.95 3.58
C ALA A 276 0.19 -5.89 3.44
N ALA A 277 1.36 -6.17 4.02
CA ALA A 277 2.51 -5.27 3.95
C ALA A 277 3.01 -5.08 2.51
N TYR A 278 3.06 -6.15 1.71
CA TYR A 278 3.51 -6.10 0.32
C TYR A 278 2.58 -5.26 -0.56
N ALA A 279 1.27 -5.54 -0.53
CA ALA A 279 0.27 -4.78 -1.28
C ALA A 279 0.28 -3.30 -0.87
N PHE A 280 0.45 -3.02 0.43
CA PHE A 280 0.54 -1.64 0.93
C PHE A 280 1.79 -0.91 0.41
N MET A 281 2.96 -1.56 0.35
CA MET A 281 4.17 -0.94 -0.19
C MET A 281 4.08 -0.70 -1.71
N ILE A 282 3.49 -1.63 -2.47
CA ILE A 282 3.24 -1.42 -3.90
C ILE A 282 2.33 -0.20 -4.08
N TYR A 283 1.20 -0.14 -3.36
CA TYR A 283 0.26 0.97 -3.43
C TYR A 283 0.91 2.32 -3.06
N LEU A 284 1.68 2.36 -1.97
CA LEU A 284 2.46 3.56 -1.60
C LEU A 284 3.42 3.98 -2.72
N SER A 285 4.08 3.03 -3.36
CA SER A 285 5.09 3.32 -4.39
C SER A 285 4.49 3.84 -5.69
N GLU A 286 3.26 3.43 -6.03
CA GLU A 286 2.57 3.85 -7.24
C GLU A 286 1.89 5.22 -7.09
N HIS A 287 1.36 5.52 -5.89
CA HIS A 287 0.52 6.70 -5.68
C HIS A 287 1.18 7.83 -4.90
N TYR A 288 2.10 7.51 -3.99
CA TYR A 288 2.68 8.48 -3.04
C TYR A 288 4.21 8.48 -3.07
N SER A 289 4.80 7.95 -4.13
CA SER A 289 6.22 8.10 -4.38
C SER A 289 6.47 8.08 -5.89
N PRO A 290 7.50 8.74 -6.43
CA PRO A 290 7.83 8.68 -7.85
C PRO A 290 8.41 7.31 -8.28
N GLY A 291 7.67 6.22 -8.03
CA GLY A 291 7.97 4.85 -8.47
C GLY A 291 8.95 4.06 -7.59
N HIS A 292 9.36 4.58 -6.42
CA HIS A 292 10.25 3.87 -5.51
C HIS A 292 10.12 4.31 -4.05
N LEU A 293 10.35 3.44 -3.06
CA LEU A 293 10.22 3.82 -1.63
C LEU A 293 11.52 4.33 -0.98
N LYS A 294 12.52 4.75 -1.76
CA LYS A 294 13.86 5.18 -1.27
C LYS A 294 13.84 6.16 -0.09
N SER A 295 13.06 7.23 -0.18
CA SER A 295 13.03 8.26 0.86
C SER A 295 12.50 7.74 2.19
N LEU A 296 11.46 6.88 2.14
CA LEU A 296 10.95 6.19 3.31
C LEU A 296 11.94 5.14 3.82
N PHE A 297 12.61 4.42 2.92
CA PHE A 297 13.62 3.42 3.27
C PHE A 297 14.79 4.03 4.06
N GLN A 298 15.30 5.17 3.58
CA GLN A 298 16.47 5.84 4.14
C GLN A 298 16.13 6.81 5.28
N ASP A 299 14.86 6.88 5.70
CA ASP A 299 14.46 7.72 6.82
C ASP A 299 15.13 7.20 8.12
N PRO A 300 15.85 8.06 8.87
CA PRO A 300 16.63 7.63 10.03
C PRO A 300 15.77 7.42 11.29
N ARG A 301 14.47 7.73 11.25
CA ARG A 301 13.60 7.57 12.43
C ARG A 301 13.39 6.09 12.75
N SER A 302 13.41 5.80 14.04
CA SER A 302 13.22 4.44 14.56
C SER A 302 11.75 4.03 14.62
N ASP A 303 10.81 4.97 14.59
CA ASP A 303 9.36 4.71 14.46
C ASP A 303 8.96 4.84 12.99
N ARG A 304 8.65 3.70 12.35
CA ARG A 304 8.30 3.67 10.93
C ARG A 304 6.90 4.24 10.65
N MET A 305 6.02 4.26 11.65
CA MET A 305 4.70 4.84 11.49
C MET A 305 4.74 6.36 11.57
N GLU A 306 5.55 6.91 12.48
CA GLU A 306 5.86 8.35 12.50
C GLU A 306 6.48 8.78 11.17
N ALA A 307 7.43 8.00 10.65
CA ALA A 307 8.07 8.30 9.37
C ALA A 307 7.08 8.34 8.20
N LEU A 308 6.18 7.34 8.14
CA LEU A 308 5.13 7.28 7.14
C LEU A 308 4.16 8.47 7.23
N ARG A 309 3.68 8.80 8.43
CA ARG A 309 2.72 9.90 8.62
C ARG A 309 3.28 11.22 8.12
N ASP A 310 4.51 11.55 8.50
CA ASP A 310 5.14 12.81 8.07
C ASP A 310 5.43 12.83 6.56
N TYR A 311 5.79 11.68 5.99
CA TYR A 311 5.97 11.55 4.55
C TYR A 311 4.67 11.81 3.79
N LEU A 312 3.56 11.22 4.24
CA LEU A 312 2.23 11.41 3.65
C LEU A 312 1.68 12.82 3.86
N ALA A 313 2.01 13.47 4.97
CA ALA A 313 1.65 14.87 5.20
C ALA A 313 2.23 15.80 4.10
N GLY A 314 3.38 15.45 3.52
CA GLY A 314 3.95 16.13 2.35
C GLY A 314 3.09 16.07 1.09
N TYR A 315 2.18 15.09 1.00
CA TYR A 315 1.18 14.94 -0.06
C TYR A 315 -0.21 15.46 0.37
N GLY A 316 -0.33 16.01 1.58
CA GLY A 316 -1.61 16.46 2.13
C GLY A 316 -2.60 15.32 2.39
N ILE A 317 -2.11 14.09 2.60
CA ILE A 317 -2.96 12.93 2.90
C ILE A 317 -2.68 12.40 4.31
N GLU A 318 -3.76 12.08 5.02
CA GLU A 318 -3.71 11.43 6.33
C GLU A 318 -3.66 9.91 6.18
N THR A 319 -3.05 9.21 7.16
CA THR A 319 -2.90 7.74 7.11
C THR A 319 -4.23 7.00 7.06
N GLU A 320 -5.29 7.52 7.70
CA GLU A 320 -6.62 6.94 7.66
C GLU A 320 -7.22 7.00 6.25
N SER A 321 -7.05 8.15 5.59
CA SER A 321 -7.57 8.36 4.24
C SER A 321 -6.85 7.45 3.25
N LEU A 322 -5.52 7.34 3.39
CA LEU A 322 -4.71 6.42 2.61
C LEU A 322 -5.18 4.97 2.80
N LEU A 323 -5.37 4.53 4.04
CA LEU A 323 -5.79 3.16 4.35
C LEU A 323 -7.18 2.85 3.77
N ALA A 324 -8.10 3.82 3.78
CA ALA A 324 -9.41 3.69 3.15
C ALA A 324 -9.34 3.64 1.61
N ASP A 325 -8.48 4.45 0.98
CA ASP A 325 -8.28 4.40 -0.48
C ASP A 325 -7.62 3.08 -0.91
N TRP A 326 -6.60 2.62 -0.17
CA TRP A 326 -5.95 1.32 -0.36
C TRP A 326 -6.93 0.15 -0.23
N ALA A 327 -7.85 0.21 0.74
CA ALA A 327 -8.90 -0.80 0.89
C ALA A 327 -9.81 -0.88 -0.34
N VAL A 328 -10.18 0.26 -0.93
CA VAL A 328 -10.95 0.27 -2.19
C VAL A 328 -10.12 -0.33 -3.33
N ALA A 329 -8.84 0.02 -3.44
CA ALA A 329 -7.95 -0.56 -4.45
C ALA A 329 -7.85 -2.09 -4.34
N ASN A 330 -7.70 -2.62 -3.12
CA ASN A 330 -7.67 -4.06 -2.86
C ASN A 330 -8.95 -4.79 -3.25
N ALA A 331 -10.10 -4.17 -2.97
CA ALA A 331 -11.40 -4.83 -3.17
C ALA A 331 -11.95 -4.69 -4.60
N PHE A 332 -11.63 -3.60 -5.31
CA PHE A 332 -12.30 -3.26 -6.56
C PHE A 332 -11.36 -2.97 -7.74
N ASP A 333 -10.10 -2.62 -7.47
CA ASP A 333 -9.06 -2.39 -8.47
C ASP A 333 -9.52 -1.59 -9.70
N LEU A 334 -9.87 -0.32 -9.46
CA LEU A 334 -10.44 0.56 -10.48
C LEU A 334 -9.35 1.06 -11.42
N SER A 335 -9.67 1.12 -12.72
CA SER A 335 -8.72 1.44 -13.80
C SER A 335 -8.17 2.86 -13.79
N GLU A 336 -8.74 3.77 -13.01
CA GLU A 336 -8.32 5.18 -12.97
C GLU A 336 -8.24 5.71 -11.53
N GLY A 337 -7.22 6.53 -11.28
CA GLY A 337 -7.02 7.22 -10.01
C GLY A 337 -6.40 6.36 -8.92
N ARG A 338 -6.57 6.80 -7.66
CA ARG A 338 -6.00 6.18 -6.46
C ARG A 338 -6.70 4.90 -5.98
N TYR A 339 -7.60 4.33 -6.77
CA TYR A 339 -8.46 3.20 -6.36
C TYR A 339 -8.14 1.90 -7.09
N GLY A 340 -6.92 1.77 -7.60
CA GLY A 340 -6.44 0.56 -8.24
C GLY A 340 -4.92 0.52 -8.30
N TYR A 341 -4.43 -0.49 -8.99
CA TYR A 341 -3.01 -0.78 -9.17
C TYR A 341 -2.61 -0.70 -10.65
N ALA A 342 -1.33 -0.39 -10.91
CA ALA A 342 -0.81 -0.37 -12.26
C ALA A 342 -0.40 -1.77 -12.76
N ASP A 343 0.29 -2.55 -11.91
CA ASP A 343 0.81 -3.87 -12.32
C ASP A 343 0.15 -5.06 -11.59
N LEU A 344 -0.67 -4.80 -10.58
CA LEU A 344 -1.47 -5.83 -9.91
C LEU A 344 -2.87 -5.85 -10.50
N SER A 345 -3.48 -7.03 -10.54
CA SER A 345 -4.92 -7.15 -10.76
C SER A 345 -5.54 -7.80 -9.54
N LEU A 346 -6.25 -6.99 -8.74
CA LEU A 346 -6.88 -7.44 -7.50
C LEU A 346 -8.41 -7.37 -7.61
N GLY A 347 -9.09 -7.88 -6.59
CA GLY A 347 -10.54 -7.77 -6.48
C GLY A 347 -11.14 -8.80 -5.54
N LEU A 348 -12.09 -8.35 -4.72
CA LEU A 348 -12.86 -9.23 -3.87
C LEU A 348 -14.17 -9.62 -4.57
N PRO A 349 -14.50 -10.92 -4.66
CA PRO A 349 -15.80 -11.32 -5.14
C PRO A 349 -16.89 -10.83 -4.17
N MET A 350 -17.98 -10.28 -4.71
CA MET A 350 -19.09 -9.73 -3.91
C MET A 350 -19.67 -10.74 -2.91
N SER A 351 -19.58 -12.04 -3.22
CA SER A 351 -20.01 -13.13 -2.32
C SER A 351 -19.19 -13.23 -1.03
N ARG A 352 -17.96 -12.71 -1.00
CA ARG A 352 -17.13 -12.63 0.21
C ARG A 352 -17.46 -11.44 1.09
N LEU A 353 -18.16 -10.43 0.58
CA LEU A 353 -18.50 -9.25 1.36
C LEU A 353 -19.72 -9.55 2.24
N PRO A 354 -19.62 -9.47 3.57
CA PRO A 354 -20.77 -9.67 4.45
C PRO A 354 -21.80 -8.55 4.28
N SER A 355 -23.08 -8.86 4.46
CA SER A 355 -24.10 -7.81 4.64
C SER A 355 -23.95 -7.22 6.03
N LEU A 356 -24.02 -5.88 6.13
CA LEU A 356 -24.03 -5.22 7.44
C LEU A 356 -25.26 -5.67 8.22
N SER A 357 -25.02 -6.37 9.33
CA SER A 357 -26.08 -6.91 10.20
C SER A 357 -26.20 -6.01 11.43
N GLY A 358 -27.22 -5.15 11.46
CA GLY A 358 -27.41 -4.16 12.51
C GLY A 358 -26.78 -2.80 12.19
N ASP A 359 -26.62 -1.96 13.21
CA ASP A 359 -26.13 -0.57 13.13
C ASP A 359 -24.75 -0.39 13.76
N MET A 360 -24.02 -1.49 14.02
CA MET A 360 -22.76 -1.44 14.75
C MET A 360 -21.74 -2.41 14.14
N LEU A 361 -20.52 -1.94 13.95
CA LEU A 361 -19.38 -2.74 13.51
C LEU A 361 -18.19 -2.54 14.45
N THR A 362 -17.29 -3.52 14.53
CA THR A 362 -16.05 -3.44 15.31
C THR A 362 -14.87 -3.39 14.35
N LEU A 363 -14.02 -2.36 14.48
CA LEU A 363 -12.78 -2.23 13.72
C LEU A 363 -11.59 -2.33 14.67
N PRO A 364 -10.76 -3.38 14.55
CA PRO A 364 -9.43 -3.40 15.15
C PRO A 364 -8.50 -2.30 14.60
N PRO A 365 -7.36 -2.03 15.24
CA PRO A 365 -6.34 -1.13 14.73
C PRO A 365 -5.73 -1.63 13.42
N TRP A 366 -5.51 -0.71 12.48
CA TRP A 366 -4.85 -0.94 11.19
C TRP A 366 -5.48 -2.05 10.35
N THR A 367 -6.81 -2.20 10.42
CA THR A 367 -7.58 -3.14 9.59
C THR A 367 -8.54 -2.42 8.65
N VAL A 368 -9.00 -3.17 7.64
CA VAL A 368 -9.99 -2.72 6.65
C VAL A 368 -11.13 -3.73 6.57
N HIS A 369 -12.36 -3.25 6.61
CA HIS A 369 -13.55 -4.09 6.54
C HIS A 369 -14.48 -3.59 5.44
N TYR A 370 -15.19 -4.53 4.82
CA TYR A 370 -16.11 -4.29 3.72
C TYR A 370 -17.49 -4.82 4.09
N TYR A 371 -18.54 -4.01 3.88
CA TYR A 371 -19.91 -4.42 4.17
C TYR A 371 -20.87 -4.01 3.06
N ARG A 372 -21.68 -4.95 2.60
CA ARG A 372 -22.84 -4.65 1.74
C ARG A 372 -23.95 -4.02 2.58
N LEU A 373 -24.42 -2.85 2.16
CA LEU A 373 -25.50 -2.16 2.85
C LEU A 373 -26.85 -2.66 2.33
N SER A 374 -27.73 -3.07 3.24
CA SER A 374 -29.06 -3.57 2.91
C SER A 374 -30.09 -2.43 2.98
N GLY A 375 -30.71 -2.06 1.87
CA GLY A 375 -31.76 -1.04 1.82
C GLY A 375 -31.82 -0.31 0.48
N SER A 376 -32.98 0.28 0.16
CA SER A 376 -33.14 1.22 -0.97
C SER A 376 -32.36 2.50 -0.66
N ALA A 377 -31.06 2.48 -0.90
CA ALA A 377 -30.17 3.60 -0.65
C ALA A 377 -30.12 4.59 -1.81
N ASP A 378 -31.20 4.69 -2.61
CA ASP A 378 -31.30 5.70 -3.64
C ASP A 378 -31.45 7.08 -2.95
N GLY A 379 -30.34 7.78 -2.78
CA GLY A 379 -30.26 9.06 -2.07
C GLY A 379 -30.14 8.97 -0.53
N ALA A 380 -29.91 7.79 0.06
CA ALA A 380 -29.74 7.66 1.51
C ALA A 380 -28.42 8.27 2.00
N ALA A 381 -28.45 8.91 3.16
CA ALA A 381 -27.26 9.38 3.85
C ALA A 381 -26.72 8.24 4.73
N VAL A 382 -25.44 7.90 4.56
CA VAL A 382 -24.72 6.97 5.42
C VAL A 382 -23.91 7.81 6.41
N ARG A 383 -24.13 7.55 7.70
CA ARG A 383 -23.44 8.24 8.79
C ARG A 383 -22.69 7.21 9.64
N LEU A 384 -21.42 7.46 9.89
CA LEU A 384 -20.59 6.69 10.79
C LEU A 384 -20.19 7.56 11.98
N VAL A 385 -20.32 7.02 13.18
CA VAL A 385 -19.85 7.67 14.41
C VAL A 385 -18.85 6.74 15.08
N GLY A 386 -17.62 7.21 15.23
CA GLY A 386 -16.51 6.48 15.83
C GLY A 386 -15.52 7.42 16.52
N GLN A 387 -14.35 6.87 16.82
CA GLN A 387 -13.23 7.53 17.48
C GLN A 387 -12.17 7.97 16.44
N PRO A 388 -11.19 8.82 16.82
CA PRO A 388 -10.08 9.17 15.95
C PRO A 388 -9.40 7.94 15.31
N GLY A 389 -8.97 8.09 14.06
CA GLY A 389 -8.41 6.99 13.26
C GLY A 389 -9.42 6.33 12.30
N LEU A 390 -10.71 6.69 12.37
CA LEU A 390 -11.73 6.19 11.45
C LEU A 390 -11.69 6.91 10.09
N ALA A 391 -11.71 6.15 9.00
CA ALA A 391 -12.00 6.63 7.65
C ALA A 391 -12.90 5.64 6.90
N ALA A 392 -13.63 6.14 5.90
CA ALA A 392 -14.50 5.30 5.09
C ALA A 392 -14.63 5.80 3.64
N ARG A 393 -15.03 4.88 2.76
CA ARG A 393 -15.48 5.13 1.39
C ARG A 393 -16.80 4.42 1.14
N LEU A 394 -17.67 5.06 0.37
CA LEU A 394 -18.90 4.44 -0.10
C LEU A 394 -18.71 4.08 -1.57
N VAL A 395 -18.73 2.79 -1.87
CA VAL A 395 -18.60 2.27 -3.21
C VAL A 395 -19.97 1.90 -3.74
N ALA A 396 -20.35 2.48 -4.86
CA ALA A 396 -21.60 2.19 -5.55
C ALA A 396 -21.29 1.42 -6.83
N LYS A 397 -21.82 0.19 -6.92
CA LYS A 397 -21.69 -0.67 -8.11
C LYS A 397 -23.01 -0.71 -8.85
N GLN A 398 -22.99 -0.23 -10.09
CA GLN A 398 -24.15 -0.18 -10.97
C GLN A 398 -24.37 -1.52 -11.69
N VAL A 399 -25.59 -1.75 -12.19
CA VAL A 399 -25.97 -2.97 -12.93
C VAL A 399 -25.14 -3.15 -14.20
N ASP A 400 -24.72 -2.05 -14.82
CA ASP A 400 -23.88 -2.03 -16.03
C ASP A 400 -22.39 -2.34 -15.74
N GLY A 401 -22.02 -2.55 -14.47
CA GLY A 401 -20.68 -2.83 -14.02
C GLY A 401 -19.85 -1.59 -13.66
N ARG A 402 -20.38 -0.37 -13.84
CA ARG A 402 -19.68 0.86 -13.45
C ARG A 402 -19.59 0.96 -11.93
N THR A 403 -18.39 1.26 -11.44
CA THR A 403 -18.13 1.49 -10.01
C THR A 403 -17.79 2.96 -9.77
N THR A 404 -18.40 3.57 -8.76
CA THR A 404 -18.07 4.92 -8.31
C THR A 404 -17.75 4.90 -6.81
N VAL A 405 -16.80 5.73 -6.40
CA VAL A 405 -16.34 5.83 -5.01
C VAL A 405 -16.63 7.23 -4.50
N GLN A 406 -17.25 7.33 -3.33
CA GLN A 406 -17.50 8.59 -2.64
C GLN A 406 -16.74 8.61 -1.31
N GLU A 407 -16.13 9.75 -1.04
CA GLU A 407 -15.47 10.01 0.25
C GLU A 407 -16.48 10.42 1.31
N PHE A 408 -16.27 9.94 2.53
CA PHE A 408 -16.97 10.47 3.68
C PHE A 408 -16.36 11.80 4.11
N LYS A 409 -17.20 12.79 4.33
CA LYS A 409 -16.82 14.09 4.89
C LYS A 409 -16.77 13.99 6.42
N LYS A 410 -15.78 14.64 7.02
CA LYS A 410 -15.68 14.78 8.48
C LYS A 410 -16.71 15.81 8.96
N GLY A 411 -17.58 15.40 9.89
CA GLY A 411 -18.51 16.25 10.62
C GLY A 411 -17.95 16.70 11.97
N ALA A 412 -18.84 17.17 12.86
CA ALA A 412 -18.47 17.48 14.25
C ALA A 412 -18.15 16.18 15.02
N ASP A 413 -17.28 16.27 16.03
CA ASP A 413 -17.02 15.21 17.02
C ASP A 413 -16.59 13.84 16.44
N GLY A 414 -15.87 13.81 15.31
CA GLY A 414 -15.35 12.57 14.71
C GLY A 414 -16.37 11.78 13.89
N GLU A 415 -17.53 12.37 13.64
CA GLU A 415 -18.54 11.84 12.71
C GLU A 415 -18.03 11.86 11.27
N LEU A 416 -18.37 10.81 10.52
CA LEU A 416 -18.20 10.74 9.07
C LEU A 416 -19.56 10.64 8.41
N TYR A 417 -19.82 11.46 7.38
CA TYR A 417 -21.07 11.41 6.63
C TYR A 417 -20.83 11.38 5.12
N CYS A 418 -21.64 10.60 4.41
CA CYS A 418 -21.64 10.53 2.96
C CYS A 418 -23.08 10.41 2.47
N GLN A 419 -23.47 11.21 1.49
CA GLN A 419 -24.76 11.06 0.84
C GLN A 419 -24.56 10.28 -0.46
N SER A 420 -25.20 9.11 -0.54
CA SER A 420 -25.18 8.34 -1.78
C SER A 420 -25.81 9.15 -2.91
N SER A 421 -25.09 9.27 -4.03
CA SER A 421 -25.66 9.81 -5.27
C SER A 421 -26.86 8.97 -5.69
N SER A 422 -27.99 9.62 -6.01
CA SER A 422 -29.16 8.96 -6.55
C SER A 422 -28.83 8.31 -7.90
N GLY A 423 -28.64 7.01 -7.88
CA GLY A 423 -28.44 6.17 -9.05
C GLY A 423 -29.62 5.24 -9.07
N GLY A 424 -30.59 5.50 -9.96
CA GLY A 424 -31.87 4.81 -10.03
C GLY A 424 -31.79 3.30 -9.78
N GLY A 425 -32.84 2.75 -9.21
CA GLY A 425 -32.93 1.38 -8.68
C GLY A 425 -32.05 0.32 -9.36
N GLY A 426 -31.22 -0.35 -8.56
CA GLY A 426 -30.31 -1.42 -8.99
C GLY A 426 -28.84 -1.28 -8.55
N VAL A 427 -28.51 -0.25 -7.76
CA VAL A 427 -27.15 -0.02 -7.26
C VAL A 427 -26.89 -0.84 -5.99
N GLU A 428 -25.79 -1.59 -5.97
CA GLU A 428 -25.27 -2.24 -4.76
C GLU A 428 -24.28 -1.31 -4.06
N LEU A 429 -24.56 -0.97 -2.80
CA LEU A 429 -23.67 -0.13 -1.99
C LEU A 429 -22.79 -0.97 -1.07
N ILE A 430 -21.49 -0.68 -1.12
CA ILE A 430 -20.49 -1.26 -0.24
C ILE A 430 -19.88 -0.16 0.61
N LEU A 431 -19.98 -0.31 1.93
CA LEU A 431 -19.21 0.47 2.88
C LEU A 431 -17.82 -0.14 3.01
N VAL A 432 -16.80 0.66 2.72
CA VAL A 432 -15.39 0.35 3.00
C VAL A 432 -14.98 1.16 4.22
N ALA A 433 -14.61 0.50 5.31
CA ALA A 433 -14.24 1.15 6.56
C ALA A 433 -12.84 0.75 6.97
N ALA A 434 -12.04 1.73 7.38
CA ALA A 434 -10.65 1.58 7.79
C ALA A 434 -10.45 2.24 9.16
N ASN A 435 -9.56 1.68 9.96
CA ASN A 435 -9.20 2.23 11.26
C ASN A 435 -7.69 2.21 11.46
N THR A 436 -7.07 3.34 11.80
CA THR A 436 -5.66 3.44 12.21
C THR A 436 -5.49 3.62 13.72
N GLY A 437 -6.59 3.92 14.43
CA GLY A 437 -6.59 4.18 15.86
C GLY A 437 -6.78 2.91 16.68
N GLU A 438 -7.13 3.09 17.95
CA GLU A 438 -7.46 1.99 18.86
C GLU A 438 -8.65 1.17 18.35
N ARG A 439 -8.79 -0.06 18.88
CA ARG A 439 -9.97 -0.90 18.59
C ARG A 439 -11.23 -0.14 18.97
N GLN A 440 -12.15 0.02 18.03
CA GLN A 440 -13.35 0.83 18.23
C GLN A 440 -14.62 0.17 17.70
N GLN A 441 -15.74 0.48 18.37
CA GLN A 441 -17.08 0.24 17.84
C GLN A 441 -17.52 1.46 17.05
N VAL A 442 -17.99 1.23 15.84
CA VAL A 442 -18.47 2.28 14.94
C VAL A 442 -19.96 2.07 14.74
N LYS A 443 -20.74 3.10 15.03
CA LYS A 443 -22.17 3.10 14.75
C LYS A 443 -22.38 3.51 13.29
N VAL A 444 -23.18 2.74 12.55
CA VAL A 444 -23.55 3.00 11.15
C VAL A 444 -25.06 3.24 11.09
N SER A 445 -25.44 4.45 10.69
CA SER A 445 -26.84 4.82 10.47
C SER A 445 -27.11 5.02 8.99
N LEU A 446 -28.19 4.41 8.50
CA LEU A 446 -28.77 4.70 7.20
C LEU A 446 -29.95 5.64 7.43
N GLU A 447 -29.76 6.91 7.13
CA GLU A 447 -30.80 7.92 7.25
C GLU A 447 -31.43 8.11 5.88
N MET A 448 -32.78 8.08 5.83
CA MET A 448 -33.50 8.62 4.68
C MET A 448 -33.00 10.04 4.46
N PRO A 449 -32.83 10.53 3.21
CA PRO A 449 -32.36 11.87 2.97
C PRO A 449 -33.23 12.86 3.73
N THR A 450 -32.74 13.33 4.87
CA THR A 450 -33.23 14.52 5.52
C THR A 450 -32.97 15.61 4.49
N PRO A 451 -33.97 16.45 4.11
CA PRO A 451 -33.65 17.62 3.31
C PRO A 451 -32.49 18.29 4.04
N GLY A 452 -31.37 18.46 3.35
CA GLY A 452 -30.17 19.03 3.94
C GLY A 452 -30.50 20.38 4.61
N PRO A 453 -29.59 20.94 5.41
CA PRO A 453 -29.70 22.35 5.80
C PRO A 453 -30.05 23.14 4.53
N GLU A 454 -31.08 24.01 4.60
CA GLU A 454 -31.57 24.79 3.45
C GLU A 454 -30.39 25.17 2.55
N GLU A 455 -30.36 24.61 1.34
CA GLU A 455 -29.24 24.75 0.42
C GLU A 455 -28.95 26.25 0.22
N SER A 456 -27.78 26.69 0.66
CA SER A 456 -27.45 28.11 0.71
C SER A 456 -27.09 28.61 -0.69
N LEU A 457 -27.99 29.40 -1.27
CA LEU A 457 -27.64 30.33 -2.34
C LEU A 457 -26.80 31.46 -1.72
N GLU A 458 -25.51 31.47 -2.00
CA GLU A 458 -24.64 32.58 -1.61
C GLU A 458 -24.69 33.67 -2.67
N THR A 459 -24.75 34.94 -2.23
CA THR A 459 -24.72 36.08 -3.14
C THR A 459 -23.61 37.05 -2.76
N ALA A 460 -23.00 37.68 -3.76
CA ALA A 460 -22.04 38.75 -3.57
C ALA A 460 -22.29 39.87 -4.58
N LEU A 461 -21.98 41.10 -4.18
CA LEU A 461 -22.00 42.28 -5.04
C LEU A 461 -20.57 42.62 -5.45
N LEU A 462 -20.31 42.61 -6.75
CA LEU A 462 -19.01 42.92 -7.33
C LEU A 462 -19.07 44.32 -7.98
N PRO A 463 -18.21 45.27 -7.60
CA PRO A 463 -18.14 46.56 -8.27
C PRO A 463 -17.56 46.42 -9.68
N ASP A 464 -18.13 47.14 -10.64
CA ASP A 464 -17.55 47.29 -11.98
C ASP A 464 -16.28 48.15 -11.87
N LEU A 465 -15.14 47.55 -12.19
CA LEU A 465 -13.83 48.19 -12.06
C LEU A 465 -13.60 49.30 -13.10
N LEU A 466 -14.39 49.33 -14.18
CA LEU A 466 -14.24 50.30 -15.27
C LEU A 466 -15.26 51.44 -15.18
N VAL A 467 -16.41 51.20 -14.54
CA VAL A 467 -17.50 52.18 -14.43
C VAL A 467 -17.92 52.34 -12.96
N PRO A 468 -17.43 53.37 -12.26
CA PRO A 468 -17.80 53.64 -10.87
C PRO A 468 -19.32 53.75 -10.68
N GLY A 469 -19.84 53.12 -9.62
CA GLY A 469 -21.27 53.10 -9.33
C GLY A 469 -22.08 52.03 -10.05
N ARG A 470 -21.44 51.21 -10.91
CA ARG A 470 -22.06 49.97 -11.41
C ARG A 470 -21.62 48.77 -10.60
N TYR A 471 -22.55 47.83 -10.41
CA TYR A 471 -22.31 46.58 -9.70
C TYR A 471 -22.95 45.41 -10.44
N THR A 472 -22.40 44.22 -10.23
CA THR A 472 -22.95 42.95 -10.70
C THR A 472 -23.22 42.03 -9.52
N VAL A 473 -24.24 41.19 -9.63
CA VAL A 473 -24.53 40.15 -8.64
C VAL A 473 -23.86 38.85 -9.07
N LEU A 474 -23.03 38.30 -8.19
CA LEU A 474 -22.50 36.93 -8.28
C LEU A 474 -23.35 36.02 -7.42
N VAL A 475 -23.76 34.89 -7.97
CA VAL A 475 -24.49 33.83 -7.26
C VAL A 475 -23.64 32.56 -7.29
N LYS A 476 -23.46 31.95 -6.13
CA LYS A 476 -22.78 30.66 -5.97
C LYS A 476 -23.71 29.64 -5.31
N THR A 477 -23.73 28.44 -5.86
CA THR A 477 -24.50 27.31 -5.37
C THR A 477 -23.61 26.07 -5.26
N ASP A 478 -23.97 25.13 -4.38
CA ASP A 478 -23.30 23.83 -4.28
C ASP A 478 -23.68 22.93 -5.48
N GLY A 479 -23.13 23.24 -6.66
CA GLY A 479 -23.45 22.61 -7.96
C GLY A 479 -24.58 23.29 -8.72
N GLY A 480 -24.80 22.89 -9.98
CA GLY A 480 -25.72 23.54 -10.92
C GLY A 480 -27.20 23.58 -10.52
N LEU A 481 -27.92 24.57 -11.05
CA LEU A 481 -29.37 24.71 -10.98
C LEU A 481 -30.00 24.08 -12.24
N ASP A 482 -31.26 23.66 -12.15
CA ASP A 482 -32.04 23.10 -13.27
C ASP A 482 -32.20 24.11 -14.43
N GLY A 483 -31.97 25.39 -14.15
CA GLY A 483 -31.97 26.48 -15.11
C GLY A 483 -31.39 27.75 -14.49
N PRO A 484 -31.19 28.81 -15.29
CA PRO A 484 -30.63 30.06 -14.81
C PRO A 484 -31.52 30.68 -13.72
N PRO A 485 -30.93 31.19 -12.63
CA PRO A 485 -31.70 31.79 -11.54
C PRO A 485 -32.32 33.14 -11.96
N VAL A 486 -33.39 33.50 -11.28
CA VAL A 486 -34.00 34.83 -11.32
C VAL A 486 -33.31 35.69 -10.28
N ILE A 487 -32.71 36.80 -10.71
CA ILE A 487 -31.98 37.72 -9.83
C ILE A 487 -32.75 39.05 -9.82
N GLU A 488 -33.16 39.49 -8.64
CA GLU A 488 -33.85 40.77 -8.42
C GLU A 488 -33.06 41.63 -7.45
N VAL A 489 -32.88 42.89 -7.79
CA VAL A 489 -32.20 43.88 -6.96
C VAL A 489 -33.18 44.99 -6.65
N SER A 490 -33.37 45.28 -5.36
CA SER A 490 -34.33 46.28 -4.88
C SER A 490 -33.70 47.22 -3.87
N GLY A 491 -33.91 48.53 -4.05
CA GLY A 491 -33.47 49.57 -3.12
C GLY A 491 -34.53 50.65 -2.94
N ILE A 492 -34.14 51.76 -2.31
CA ILE A 492 -35.04 52.86 -1.93
C ILE A 492 -35.73 53.52 -3.15
N ARG A 493 -35.10 53.50 -4.32
CA ARG A 493 -35.66 54.10 -5.56
C ARG A 493 -36.48 53.12 -6.41
N GLY A 494 -36.53 51.84 -6.04
CA GLY A 494 -37.26 50.81 -6.76
C GLY A 494 -36.45 49.52 -6.91
N GLY A 495 -37.03 48.55 -7.63
CA GLY A 495 -36.40 47.26 -7.90
C GLY A 495 -36.38 46.91 -9.38
N ARG A 496 -35.43 46.06 -9.76
CA ARG A 496 -35.23 45.57 -11.12
C ARG A 496 -34.80 44.12 -11.10
N ARG A 497 -35.31 43.36 -12.06
CA ARG A 497 -34.84 42.02 -12.39
C ARG A 497 -33.64 42.10 -13.34
N LEU A 498 -32.58 41.37 -13.02
CA LEU A 498 -31.36 41.27 -13.81
C LEU A 498 -31.37 39.97 -14.60
N ALA A 499 -30.91 40.05 -15.86
CA ALA A 499 -30.63 38.87 -16.66
C ALA A 499 -29.31 38.22 -16.23
N VAL A 500 -29.18 36.90 -16.35
CA VAL A 500 -27.90 36.20 -16.20
C VAL A 500 -27.07 36.47 -17.46
N ALA A 501 -25.93 37.15 -17.29
CA ALA A 501 -25.02 37.49 -18.38
C ALA A 501 -24.05 36.35 -18.68
N GLN A 502 -23.61 35.63 -17.65
CA GLN A 502 -22.71 34.49 -17.77
C GLN A 502 -23.03 33.43 -16.73
N ALA A 503 -22.87 32.15 -17.08
CA ALA A 503 -23.14 31.03 -16.19
C ALA A 503 -22.14 29.90 -16.44
N TRP A 504 -21.74 29.25 -15.36
CA TRP A 504 -21.00 27.99 -15.33
C TRP A 504 -21.79 27.00 -14.47
N PRO A 505 -22.80 26.33 -15.06
CA PRO A 505 -23.70 25.47 -14.30
C PRO A 505 -22.99 24.33 -13.59
N ASP A 506 -21.98 23.71 -14.20
CA ASP A 506 -21.22 22.61 -13.60
C ASP A 506 -20.46 23.04 -12.34
N GLU A 507 -20.09 24.32 -12.25
CA GLU A 507 -19.42 24.92 -11.09
C GLU A 507 -20.40 25.61 -10.11
N GLY A 508 -21.70 25.64 -10.43
CA GLY A 508 -22.72 26.33 -9.63
C GLY A 508 -22.57 27.85 -9.59
N LEU A 509 -22.03 28.47 -10.65
CA LEU A 509 -21.70 29.90 -10.67
C LEU A 509 -22.55 30.67 -11.70
N TYR A 510 -23.15 31.79 -11.28
CA TYR A 510 -23.97 32.65 -12.15
C TYR A 510 -23.64 34.13 -11.92
N VAL A 511 -23.48 34.87 -13.02
CA VAL A 511 -23.15 36.29 -13.00
C VAL A 511 -24.27 37.06 -13.70
N ALA A 512 -24.89 37.99 -12.99
CA ALA A 512 -25.92 38.87 -13.53
C ALA A 512 -25.32 39.96 -14.45
N GLU A 513 -26.17 40.56 -15.29
CA GLU A 513 -25.86 41.83 -15.92
C GLU A 513 -25.59 42.92 -14.87
N ALA A 514 -24.67 43.83 -15.16
CA ALA A 514 -24.34 44.92 -14.24
C ALA A 514 -25.42 46.01 -14.25
N PHE A 515 -25.80 46.49 -13.06
CA PHE A 515 -26.77 47.55 -12.83
C PHE A 515 -26.09 48.79 -12.23
N ASP A 516 -26.72 49.96 -12.39
CA ASP A 516 -26.24 51.23 -11.87
C ASP A 516 -26.92 51.56 -10.54
N VAL A 517 -26.13 51.90 -9.51
CA VAL A 517 -26.63 52.20 -8.16
C VAL A 517 -27.62 53.37 -8.14
N GLY A 518 -27.51 54.32 -9.08
CA GLY A 518 -28.45 55.43 -9.22
C GLY A 518 -29.88 55.01 -9.56
N THR A 519 -30.06 53.80 -10.11
CA THR A 519 -31.36 53.21 -10.45
C THR A 519 -32.09 52.57 -9.28
N VAL A 520 -31.35 52.14 -8.25
CA VAL A 520 -31.91 51.46 -7.05
C VAL A 520 -31.75 52.30 -5.76
N GLY A 521 -30.84 53.28 -5.76
CA GLY A 521 -30.55 54.19 -4.63
C GLY A 521 -29.26 53.83 -3.89
N THR A 522 -28.63 54.84 -3.26
CA THR A 522 -27.34 54.74 -2.54
C THR A 522 -27.51 54.35 -1.07
N GLY A 523 -28.33 53.33 -0.81
CA GLY A 523 -28.64 52.84 0.55
C GLY A 523 -28.62 51.32 0.59
N PRO A 524 -29.19 50.68 1.62
CA PRO A 524 -29.29 49.23 1.69
C PRO A 524 -30.02 48.69 0.46
N VAL A 525 -29.38 47.79 -0.28
CA VAL A 525 -29.93 47.12 -1.45
C VAL A 525 -30.17 45.66 -1.13
N LEU A 526 -31.41 45.22 -1.31
CA LEU A 526 -31.82 43.83 -1.17
C LEU A 526 -31.65 43.11 -2.51
N VAL A 527 -30.84 42.07 -2.52
CA VAL A 527 -30.72 41.12 -3.61
C VAL A 527 -31.55 39.89 -3.26
N THR A 528 -32.48 39.53 -4.13
CA THR A 528 -33.26 38.28 -4.06
C THR A 528 -32.89 37.40 -5.24
N VAL A 529 -32.53 36.15 -4.97
CA VAL A 529 -32.20 35.17 -6.00
C VAL A 529 -33.11 33.97 -5.84
N THR A 530 -33.80 33.58 -6.91
CA THR A 530 -34.71 32.43 -6.94
C THR A 530 -34.32 31.49 -8.09
N GLY A 531 -34.03 30.23 -7.77
CA GLY A 531 -33.66 29.19 -8.74
C GLY A 531 -34.49 27.92 -8.56
N LYS A 532 -34.30 26.95 -9.46
CA LYS A 532 -34.82 25.58 -9.29
C LYS A 532 -33.69 24.59 -9.29
N LYS A 533 -33.74 23.59 -8.41
CA LYS A 533 -32.78 22.48 -8.36
C LYS A 533 -33.48 21.19 -7.98
N GLY A 534 -33.32 20.15 -8.79
CA GLY A 534 -34.06 18.90 -8.61
C GLY A 534 -35.58 19.08 -8.62
N GLY A 535 -36.10 20.09 -9.33
CA GLY A 535 -37.51 20.45 -9.42
C GLY A 535 -38.06 21.27 -8.24
N LYS A 536 -37.27 21.56 -7.20
CA LYS A 536 -37.65 22.38 -6.05
C LYS A 536 -37.17 23.82 -6.20
N GLU A 537 -37.96 24.78 -5.75
CA GLU A 537 -37.57 26.20 -5.74
C GLU A 537 -36.64 26.49 -4.55
N VAL A 538 -35.53 27.17 -4.81
CA VAL A 538 -34.55 27.64 -3.82
C VAL A 538 -34.47 29.16 -3.90
N THR A 539 -34.47 29.84 -2.75
CA THR A 539 -34.43 31.31 -2.70
C THR A 539 -33.43 31.82 -1.66
N ALA A 540 -32.58 32.78 -2.02
CA ALA A 540 -31.79 33.58 -1.08
C ALA A 540 -32.18 35.05 -1.14
N LYS A 541 -32.06 35.71 0.02
CA LYS A 541 -32.25 37.14 0.18
C LYS A 541 -31.12 37.70 1.01
N GLN A 542 -30.38 38.65 0.44
CA GLN A 542 -29.25 39.27 1.11
C GLN A 542 -29.26 40.78 0.90
N THR A 543 -29.08 41.51 2.00
CA THR A 543 -28.98 42.97 1.97
C THR A 543 -27.52 43.38 1.98
N PHE A 544 -27.16 44.26 1.06
CA PHE A 544 -25.82 44.82 0.93
C PHE A 544 -25.84 46.33 1.14
N GLN A 545 -24.73 46.87 1.61
CA GLN A 545 -24.50 48.31 1.70
C GLN A 545 -23.68 48.72 0.48
N LEU A 546 -24.22 49.65 -0.32
CA LEU A 546 -23.59 50.19 -1.53
C LEU A 546 -23.09 51.61 -1.34
#